data_AF-V5GVZ6-F1
#
_entry.id   AF-V5GVZ6-F1
#
_cell.length_a   1.000
_cell.length_b   1.000
_cell.length_c   1.000
_cell.angle_alpha   90.00
_cell.angle_beta   90.00
_cell.angle_gamma   90.00
#
_symmetry.space_group_name_H-M   'P 1'
#
loop_
_entity.id
_entity.type
_entity.pdbx_description
1 polymer ?
#
loop_
_entity_poly.entity_id
_entity_poly.type
_entity_poly.pdbx_seq_one_letter_code
_entity_poly.pdbx_strand_id
1 'polypeptide(L)'
;LPTGGFSWLTEDEISKFNVMDIPDEGPNGYALEVDVKYPKELHDAHSDLPLLAENIVPPGAKSKIPKLIPNLNNKRKYIIHFRNLKQAIRNGLKLTKIHRIIKFNQSPWLKVYIDLNTVMRNATSNKFEKDFFKLMNNAVYGKTMENVDIRKDIKLVTHWEKVRKSFGANTLIARPNFKSCTIFSEDFVAIHMGKLKVHYNKPLYLGFSILELSKTVIYNFLYDIIKGNFG
;
A
#
# COMPACT_ATOMS: atom_id res chain seq x y z
N LEU A 1 9.07 11.11 -2.60
CA LEU A 1 8.86 9.84 -1.83
C LEU A 1 9.63 9.92 -0.52
N PRO A 2 9.14 9.31 0.57
CA PRO A 2 9.85 9.34 1.86
C PRO A 2 11.25 8.74 1.76
N THR A 3 12.20 9.27 2.52
CA THR A 3 13.57 8.75 2.62
C THR A 3 13.94 8.34 4.05
N GLY A 4 13.34 8.97 5.05
CA GLY A 4 13.66 8.74 6.46
C GLY A 4 13.24 9.90 7.35
N GLY A 5 13.86 10.02 8.52
CA GLY A 5 13.61 11.13 9.45
C GLY A 5 12.18 11.16 10.00
N PHE A 6 11.60 9.98 10.25
CA PHE A 6 10.24 9.87 10.75
C PHE A 6 10.13 10.40 12.17
N SER A 7 9.24 11.35 12.40
CA SER A 7 8.92 11.87 13.73
C SER A 7 7.42 12.12 13.88
N TRP A 8 6.89 11.80 15.05
CA TRP A 8 5.54 12.21 15.43
C TRP A 8 5.55 13.68 15.81
N LEU A 9 4.54 14.43 15.37
CA LEU A 9 4.34 15.79 15.83
C LEU A 9 3.66 15.81 17.20
N THR A 10 3.96 16.84 18.00
CA THR A 10 3.30 17.08 19.29
C THR A 10 1.88 17.64 19.08
N GLU A 11 1.06 17.63 20.14
CA GLU A 11 -0.29 18.21 20.08
C GLU A 11 -0.27 19.71 19.74
N ASP A 12 0.70 20.46 20.28
CA ASP A 12 0.89 21.87 19.98
C ASP A 12 1.24 22.11 18.50
N GLU A 13 2.11 21.28 17.93
CA GLU A 13 2.46 21.33 16.51
C GLU A 13 1.26 20.98 15.62
N ILE A 14 0.45 19.99 16.02
CA ILE A 14 -0.78 19.61 15.30
C ILE A 14 -1.81 20.73 15.34
N SER A 15 -1.95 21.44 16.47
CA SER A 15 -2.91 22.55 16.60
C SER A 15 -2.63 23.71 15.65
N LYS A 16 -1.36 23.92 15.29
CA LYS A 16 -0.89 24.96 14.37
C LYS A 16 -0.71 24.45 12.95
N PHE A 17 -0.98 23.17 12.71
CA PHE A 17 -0.73 22.55 11.43
C PHE A 17 -1.83 22.90 10.42
N ASN A 18 -1.44 23.60 9.35
CA ASN A 18 -2.29 23.78 8.19
C ASN A 18 -1.74 22.98 7.01
N VAL A 19 -2.51 21.98 6.57
CA VAL A 19 -2.11 21.12 5.45
C VAL A 19 -1.95 21.90 4.14
N MET A 20 -2.71 22.98 3.94
CA MET A 20 -2.73 23.74 2.70
C MET A 20 -1.47 24.56 2.46
N ASP A 21 -0.78 24.97 3.53
CA ASP A 21 0.41 25.85 3.47
C ASP A 21 1.70 25.09 3.14
N ILE A 22 1.65 23.76 3.17
CA ILE A 22 2.83 22.92 2.95
C ILE A 22 3.18 22.96 1.47
N PRO A 23 4.43 23.10 1.04
CA PRO A 23 4.79 22.94 -0.37
C PRO A 23 4.73 21.46 -0.78
N ASP A 24 4.14 21.16 -1.94
CA ASP A 24 4.03 19.77 -2.42
C ASP A 24 5.40 19.14 -2.61
N GLU A 25 6.31 19.81 -3.33
CA GLU A 25 7.69 19.39 -3.59
C GLU A 25 8.68 19.84 -2.50
N GLY A 26 8.18 20.15 -1.29
CA GLY A 26 9.02 20.48 -0.14
C GLY A 26 9.90 19.30 0.32
N PRO A 27 10.94 19.58 1.12
CA PRO A 27 11.82 18.55 1.68
C PRO A 27 11.12 17.66 2.72
N ASN A 28 9.99 18.12 3.27
CA ASN A 28 9.20 17.40 4.27
C ASN A 28 7.87 16.95 3.66
N GLY A 29 7.48 15.72 3.96
CA GLY A 29 6.14 15.20 3.72
C GLY A 29 5.48 14.75 5.02
N TYR A 30 4.17 14.51 4.95
CA TYR A 30 3.36 14.17 6.11
C TYR A 30 2.34 13.07 5.78
N ALA A 31 2.16 12.16 6.72
CA ALA A 31 1.06 11.21 6.75
C ALA A 31 0.20 11.54 7.97
N LEU A 32 -1.11 11.65 7.77
CA LEU A 32 -2.04 12.11 8.78
C LEU A 32 -3.12 11.07 9.03
N GLU A 33 -3.54 10.95 10.28
CA GLU A 33 -4.80 10.29 10.63
C GLU A 33 -5.86 11.36 10.89
N VAL A 34 -6.92 11.38 10.09
CA VAL A 34 -7.89 12.48 10.06
C VAL A 34 -9.34 12.01 10.05
N ASP A 35 -10.23 12.88 10.52
CA ASP A 35 -11.66 12.80 10.24
C ASP A 35 -12.00 13.81 9.15
N VAL A 36 -12.72 13.36 8.12
CA VAL A 36 -13.11 14.18 6.96
C VAL A 36 -14.59 14.02 6.72
N LYS A 37 -15.32 15.15 6.71
CA LYS A 37 -16.73 15.20 6.37
C LYS A 37 -16.89 15.26 4.86
N TYR A 38 -17.79 14.42 4.34
CA TYR A 38 -18.24 14.42 2.97
C TYR A 38 -19.56 15.18 2.90
N PRO A 39 -19.58 16.41 2.37
CA PRO A 39 -20.81 17.20 2.29
C PRO A 39 -21.81 16.61 1.29
N LYS A 40 -23.10 16.65 1.63
CA LYS A 40 -24.17 16.05 0.79
C LYS A 40 -24.30 16.74 -0.55
N GLU A 41 -24.02 18.04 -0.58
CA GLU A 41 -24.02 18.87 -1.78
C GLU A 41 -23.02 18.40 -2.85
N LEU A 42 -22.01 17.60 -2.48
CA LEU A 42 -21.04 17.03 -3.43
C LEU A 42 -21.43 15.64 -3.94
N HIS A 43 -22.50 15.03 -3.44
CA HIS A 43 -22.80 13.62 -3.72
C HIS A 43 -23.07 13.37 -5.21
N ASP A 44 -23.87 14.23 -5.85
CA ASP A 44 -24.18 14.09 -7.27
C ASP A 44 -22.92 14.32 -8.11
N ALA A 45 -22.20 15.41 -7.81
CA ALA A 45 -20.96 15.78 -8.48
C ALA A 45 -19.83 14.75 -8.30
N HIS A 46 -19.84 13.94 -7.24
CA HIS A 46 -18.77 12.97 -6.94
C HIS A 46 -19.23 11.51 -7.10
N SER A 47 -20.43 11.28 -7.63
CA SER A 47 -21.06 9.96 -7.72
C SER A 47 -20.23 8.95 -8.54
N ASP A 48 -19.55 9.39 -9.60
CA ASP A 48 -18.76 8.50 -10.47
C ASP A 48 -17.54 7.89 -9.77
N LEU A 49 -16.82 8.71 -8.99
CA LEU A 49 -15.60 8.29 -8.31
C LEU A 49 -15.38 9.07 -7.01
N PRO A 50 -16.06 8.69 -5.92
CA PRO A 50 -15.88 9.32 -4.62
C PRO A 50 -14.42 9.30 -4.13
N LEU A 51 -13.94 10.46 -3.67
CA LEU A 51 -12.66 10.60 -2.98
C LEU A 51 -12.57 9.75 -1.70
N LEU A 52 -11.35 9.39 -1.32
CA LEU A 52 -11.01 8.70 -0.07
C LEU A 52 -11.68 7.32 0.11
N ALA A 53 -11.48 6.42 -0.85
CA ALA A 53 -11.96 5.05 -0.78
C ALA A 53 -11.46 4.30 0.48
N GLU A 54 -12.34 3.51 1.09
CA GLU A 54 -12.09 2.80 2.35
C GLU A 54 -12.16 1.29 2.18
N ASN A 55 -11.41 0.56 3.01
CA ASN A 55 -11.49 -0.90 3.04
C ASN A 55 -12.63 -1.35 3.96
N ILE A 56 -13.82 -1.56 3.39
CA ILE A 56 -15.04 -1.91 4.13
C ILE A 56 -15.72 -3.15 3.54
N VAL A 57 -16.51 -3.85 4.35
CA VAL A 57 -17.37 -4.93 3.84
C VAL A 57 -18.52 -4.27 3.06
N PRO A 58 -18.77 -4.64 1.79
CA PRO A 58 -19.84 -4.03 1.03
C PRO A 58 -21.20 -4.26 1.71
N PRO A 59 -22.07 -3.25 1.80
CA PRO A 59 -23.40 -3.41 2.39
C PRO A 59 -24.18 -4.51 1.66
N GLY A 60 -24.75 -5.47 2.40
CA GLY A 60 -25.51 -6.57 1.82
C GLY A 60 -24.67 -7.66 1.11
N ALA A 61 -23.34 -7.61 1.20
CA ALA A 61 -22.50 -8.66 0.62
C ALA A 61 -22.66 -9.99 1.37
N LYS A 62 -22.80 -11.09 0.62
CA LYS A 62 -22.73 -12.45 1.16
C LYS A 62 -21.34 -12.79 1.73
N SER A 63 -20.30 -12.13 1.21
CA SER A 63 -18.92 -12.29 1.65
C SER A 63 -18.57 -11.28 2.73
N LYS A 64 -17.95 -11.75 3.82
CA LYS A 64 -17.43 -10.93 4.92
C LYS A 64 -16.04 -10.34 4.62
N ILE A 65 -15.56 -10.45 3.39
CA ILE A 65 -14.24 -9.96 2.99
C ILE A 65 -14.32 -8.46 2.71
N PRO A 66 -13.54 -7.63 3.42
CA PRO A 66 -13.43 -6.20 3.13
C PRO A 66 -12.92 -5.95 1.70
N LYS A 67 -13.46 -4.93 1.04
CA LYS A 67 -13.01 -4.47 -0.27
C LYS A 67 -12.70 -2.98 -0.19
N LEU A 68 -11.82 -2.51 -1.07
CA LEU A 68 -11.62 -1.08 -1.26
C LEU A 68 -12.83 -0.50 -2.02
N ILE A 69 -13.63 0.32 -1.33
CA ILE A 69 -14.88 0.87 -1.86
C ILE A 69 -14.83 2.40 -1.81
N PRO A 70 -14.89 3.08 -2.97
CA PRO A 70 -15.16 4.51 -3.01
C PRO A 70 -16.60 4.73 -2.55
N ASN A 71 -16.79 5.62 -1.59
CA ASN A 71 -18.10 5.90 -1.03
C ASN A 71 -18.18 7.34 -0.53
N LEU A 72 -19.39 7.90 -0.54
CA LEU A 72 -19.69 9.29 -0.18
C LEU A 72 -19.90 9.49 1.33
N ASN A 73 -19.52 8.53 2.18
CA ASN A 73 -19.67 8.67 3.63
C ASN A 73 -18.54 9.51 4.22
N ASN A 74 -18.81 10.07 5.40
CA ASN A 74 -17.78 10.68 6.24
C ASN A 74 -16.68 9.68 6.58
N LYS A 75 -15.43 10.14 6.57
CA LYS A 75 -14.24 9.35 6.91
C LYS A 75 -13.86 9.60 8.34
N ARG A 76 -13.54 8.54 9.09
CA ARG A 76 -13.07 8.63 10.48
C ARG A 76 -11.74 7.90 10.63
N LYS A 77 -10.79 8.51 11.34
CA LYS A 77 -9.43 7.99 11.55
C LYS A 77 -8.79 7.48 10.25
N TYR A 78 -9.02 8.19 9.16
CA TYR A 78 -8.53 7.82 7.84
C TYR A 78 -7.05 8.20 7.73
N ILE A 79 -6.21 7.25 7.31
CA ILE A 79 -4.77 7.49 7.10
C ILE A 79 -4.55 7.99 5.67
N ILE A 80 -3.99 9.19 5.54
CA ILE A 80 -3.85 9.89 4.26
C ILE A 80 -2.50 10.56 4.10
N HIS A 81 -1.99 10.59 2.87
CA HIS A 81 -0.84 11.42 2.51
C HIS A 81 -1.26 12.89 2.35
N PHE A 82 -0.45 13.83 2.84
CA PHE A 82 -0.83 15.26 2.85
C PHE A 82 -1.28 15.82 1.50
N ARG A 83 -0.63 15.42 0.39
CA ARG A 83 -1.02 15.86 -0.97
C ARG A 83 -2.43 15.38 -1.35
N ASN A 84 -2.78 14.15 -0.97
CA ASN A 84 -4.11 13.60 -1.23
C ASN A 84 -5.17 14.29 -0.35
N LEU A 85 -4.81 14.65 0.88
CA LEU A 85 -5.68 15.45 1.76
C LEU A 85 -5.93 16.86 1.20
N LYS A 86 -4.90 17.54 0.69
CA LYS A 86 -5.09 18.84 0.01
C LYS A 86 -6.03 18.73 -1.17
N GLN A 87 -5.84 17.71 -2.01
CA GLN A 87 -6.70 17.50 -3.17
C GLN A 87 -8.15 17.26 -2.74
N ALA A 88 -8.38 16.46 -1.70
CA ALA A 88 -9.70 16.24 -1.15
C ALA A 88 -10.35 17.56 -0.67
N ILE A 89 -9.59 18.40 0.04
CA ILE A 89 -10.06 19.71 0.53
C ILE A 89 -10.36 20.67 -0.63
N ARG A 90 -9.51 20.71 -1.67
CA ARG A 90 -9.75 21.49 -2.89
C ARG A 90 -11.04 21.09 -3.60
N ASN A 91 -11.35 19.80 -3.57
CA ASN A 91 -12.60 19.24 -4.09
C ASN A 91 -13.76 19.33 -3.08
N GLY A 92 -13.68 20.21 -2.06
CA GLY A 92 -14.79 20.54 -1.18
C GLY A 92 -14.99 19.63 0.03
N LEU A 93 -14.19 18.57 0.22
CA LEU A 93 -14.24 17.78 1.45
C LEU A 93 -13.77 18.62 2.65
N LYS A 94 -14.41 18.44 3.81
CA LYS A 94 -14.16 19.28 4.98
C LYS A 94 -13.36 18.49 6.02
N LEU A 95 -12.11 18.87 6.26
CA LEU A 95 -11.30 18.32 7.34
C LEU A 95 -11.90 18.75 8.69
N THR A 96 -12.30 17.79 9.53
CA THR A 96 -12.94 18.08 10.82
C THR A 96 -12.01 17.87 12.01
N LYS A 97 -11.08 16.92 11.93
CA LYS A 97 -10.14 16.63 13.01
C LYS A 97 -8.86 16.01 12.47
N ILE A 98 -7.72 16.38 13.06
CA ILE A 98 -6.45 15.67 12.91
C ILE A 98 -6.18 14.96 14.24
N HIS A 99 -5.95 13.65 14.20
CA HIS A 99 -5.65 12.85 15.39
C HIS A 99 -4.15 12.74 15.63
N ARG A 100 -3.37 12.55 14.58
CA ARG A 100 -1.91 12.41 14.65
C ARG A 100 -1.27 12.62 13.29
N ILE A 101 -0.01 13.06 13.32
CA ILE A 101 0.79 13.34 12.12
C ILE A 101 2.17 12.70 12.28
N ILE A 102 2.60 11.97 11.25
CA ILE A 102 4.00 11.59 11.06
C ILE A 102 4.60 12.51 10.01
N LYS A 103 5.65 13.24 10.38
CA LYS A 103 6.53 13.98 9.47
C LYS A 103 7.64 13.06 8.98
N PHE A 104 8.07 13.24 7.73
CA PHE A 104 9.21 12.54 7.15
C PHE A 104 9.94 13.39 6.12
N ASN A 105 11.21 13.10 5.89
CA ASN A 105 11.98 13.66 4.79
C ASN A 105 11.54 13.00 3.47
N GLN A 106 11.45 13.77 2.40
CA GLN A 106 11.10 13.27 1.07
C GLN A 106 11.97 13.86 -0.03
N SER A 107 12.18 13.09 -1.09
CA SER A 107 12.86 13.54 -2.31
C SER A 107 12.43 12.69 -3.52
N PRO A 108 12.74 13.12 -4.76
CA PRO A 108 12.51 12.32 -5.96
C PRO A 108 13.63 11.29 -6.20
N TRP A 109 14.12 10.62 -5.15
CA TRP A 109 15.29 9.73 -5.23
C TRP A 109 15.12 8.55 -6.20
N LEU A 110 13.89 8.10 -6.45
CA LEU A 110 13.61 7.00 -7.40
C LEU A 110 13.57 7.48 -8.87
N LYS A 111 13.55 8.80 -9.12
CA LYS A 111 13.35 9.39 -10.45
C LYS A 111 14.39 8.90 -11.46
N VAL A 112 15.68 8.94 -11.10
CA VAL A 112 16.79 8.54 -11.98
C VAL A 112 16.62 7.09 -12.47
N TYR A 113 16.19 6.20 -11.58
CA TYR A 113 15.95 4.79 -11.92
C TYR A 113 14.73 4.60 -12.84
N ILE A 114 13.62 5.28 -12.54
CA ILE A 114 12.40 5.19 -13.36
C ILE A 114 12.63 5.78 -14.76
N ASP A 115 13.33 6.92 -14.84
CA ASP A 115 13.64 7.58 -16.10
C ASP A 115 14.51 6.69 -16.98
N LEU A 116 15.57 6.09 -16.40
CA LEU A 116 16.43 5.15 -17.10
C LEU A 116 15.63 3.98 -17.70
N ASN A 117 14.81 3.32 -16.89
CA ASN A 117 13.98 2.20 -17.36
C ASN A 117 12.96 2.64 -18.41
N THR A 118 12.46 3.87 -18.34
CA THR A 118 11.53 4.42 -19.33
C THR A 118 12.23 4.68 -20.66
N VAL A 119 13.44 5.25 -20.64
CA VAL A 119 14.26 5.46 -21.83
C VAL A 119 14.58 4.11 -22.50
N MET A 120 15.05 3.14 -21.72
CA MET A 120 15.37 1.80 -22.23
C MET A 120 14.12 1.11 -22.81
N ARG A 121 12.97 1.22 -22.14
CA ARG A 121 11.70 0.67 -22.63
C ARG A 121 11.24 1.30 -23.95
N ASN A 122 11.49 2.59 -24.15
CA ASN A 122 11.10 3.29 -25.38
C ASN A 122 12.05 3.00 -26.54
N ALA A 123 13.34 2.78 -26.25
CA ALA A 123 14.36 2.46 -27.26
C ALA A 123 14.24 1.02 -27.80
N THR A 124 13.67 0.10 -27.02
CA THR A 124 13.52 -1.30 -27.42
C THR A 124 12.33 -1.48 -28.36
N SER A 125 12.48 -2.33 -29.38
CA SER A 125 11.40 -2.73 -30.29
C SER A 125 10.76 -4.05 -29.85
N ASN A 126 11.51 -4.89 -29.13
CA ASN A 126 11.09 -6.20 -28.67
C ASN A 126 10.08 -6.12 -27.51
N LYS A 127 8.97 -6.86 -27.64
CA LYS A 127 7.95 -6.97 -26.58
C LYS A 127 8.52 -7.49 -25.27
N PHE A 128 9.41 -8.49 -25.32
CA PHE A 128 10.02 -9.07 -24.12
C PHE A 128 10.79 -8.03 -23.30
N GLU A 129 11.64 -7.24 -23.95
CA GLU A 129 12.44 -6.22 -23.27
C GLU A 129 11.58 -5.07 -22.74
N LYS A 130 10.54 -4.67 -23.49
CA LYS A 130 9.55 -3.70 -23.01
C LYS A 130 8.87 -4.15 -21.73
N ASP A 131 8.49 -5.42 -21.67
CA ASP A 131 7.86 -6.03 -20.49
C ASP A 131 8.86 -6.17 -19.34
N PHE A 132 10.14 -6.45 -19.63
CA PHE A 132 11.22 -6.48 -18.63
C PHE A 132 11.40 -5.12 -17.95
N PHE A 133 11.59 -4.02 -18.70
CA PHE A 133 11.76 -2.69 -18.09
C PHE A 133 10.50 -2.20 -17.36
N LYS A 134 9.31 -2.56 -17.86
CA LYS A 134 8.05 -2.32 -17.14
C LYS A 134 8.03 -3.08 -15.81
N LEU A 135 8.43 -4.35 -15.81
CA LEU A 135 8.51 -5.17 -14.61
C LEU A 135 9.51 -4.59 -13.60
N MET A 136 10.67 -4.11 -14.05
CA MET A 136 11.68 -3.49 -13.19
C MET A 136 11.16 -2.28 -12.41
N ASN A 137 10.27 -1.48 -13.01
CA ASN A 137 9.59 -0.39 -12.32
C ASN A 137 8.52 -0.90 -11.34
N ASN A 138 7.66 -1.83 -11.79
CA ASN A 138 6.57 -2.37 -10.97
C ASN A 138 7.07 -3.19 -9.77
N ALA A 139 8.21 -3.87 -9.92
CA ALA A 139 8.82 -4.69 -8.89
C ALA A 139 9.21 -3.88 -7.66
N VAL A 140 9.62 -2.62 -7.82
CA VAL A 140 9.95 -1.73 -6.69
C VAL A 140 8.73 -1.58 -5.79
N TYR A 141 7.58 -1.20 -6.35
CA TYR A 141 6.33 -1.06 -5.59
C TYR A 141 5.92 -2.39 -4.94
N GLY A 142 5.87 -3.48 -5.72
CA GLY A 142 5.50 -4.79 -5.21
C GLY A 142 6.37 -5.25 -4.04
N LYS A 143 7.68 -4.97 -4.09
CA LYS A 143 8.61 -5.31 -3.03
C LYS A 143 8.40 -4.48 -1.76
N THR A 144 8.00 -3.21 -1.89
CA THR A 144 7.72 -2.35 -0.74
C THR A 144 6.48 -2.78 0.05
N MET A 145 5.51 -3.40 -0.63
CA MET A 145 4.22 -3.87 -0.06
C MET A 145 4.20 -5.36 0.27
N GLU A 146 5.35 -6.05 0.20
CA GLU A 146 5.42 -7.48 0.44
C GLU A 146 5.05 -7.83 1.89
N ASN A 147 4.04 -8.69 2.07
CA ASN A 147 3.68 -9.21 3.38
C ASN A 147 4.64 -10.33 3.79
N VAL A 148 5.49 -10.06 4.78
CA VAL A 148 6.49 -11.01 5.27
C VAL A 148 5.91 -12.07 6.22
N ASP A 149 4.73 -11.83 6.80
CA ASP A 149 4.08 -12.71 7.79
C ASP A 149 3.50 -13.97 7.14
N ILE A 150 3.08 -13.86 5.88
CA ILE A 150 2.51 -14.99 5.13
C ILE A 150 3.58 -15.92 4.54
N ARG A 151 4.87 -15.58 4.66
CA ARG A 151 5.96 -16.41 4.16
C ARG A 151 6.03 -17.71 4.95
N LYS A 152 6.19 -18.82 4.22
CA LYS A 152 6.28 -20.16 4.79
C LYS A 152 7.63 -20.79 4.45
N ASP A 153 8.16 -21.56 5.39
CA ASP A 153 9.24 -22.50 5.12
C ASP A 153 8.66 -23.81 4.66
N ILE A 154 8.98 -24.22 3.43
CA ILE A 154 8.55 -25.51 2.90
C ILE A 154 9.72 -26.49 3.09
N LYS A 155 9.43 -27.62 3.75
CA LYS A 155 10.36 -28.74 3.91
C LYS A 155 9.85 -29.91 3.08
N LEU A 156 10.64 -30.32 2.11
CA LEU A 156 10.38 -31.50 1.30
C LEU A 156 10.98 -32.71 2.01
N VAL A 157 10.17 -33.73 2.25
CA VAL A 157 10.54 -34.89 3.06
C VAL A 157 10.08 -36.16 2.36
N THR A 158 10.93 -37.19 2.41
CA THR A 158 10.65 -38.48 1.77
C THR A 158 10.55 -39.67 2.73
N HIS A 159 10.65 -39.41 4.03
CA HIS A 159 10.65 -40.46 5.05
C HIS A 159 9.85 -40.02 6.27
N TRP A 160 9.14 -40.95 6.90
CA TRP A 160 8.38 -40.69 8.11
C TRP A 160 9.29 -40.35 9.30
N GLU A 161 10.34 -41.15 9.48
CA GLU A 161 11.29 -41.03 10.59
C GLU A 161 12.57 -40.30 10.18
N LYS A 162 13.39 -39.96 11.19
CA LYS A 162 14.68 -39.30 10.98
C LYS A 162 15.63 -40.25 10.25
N VAL A 163 16.12 -39.82 9.08
CA VAL A 163 17.15 -40.55 8.33
C VAL A 163 18.43 -39.72 8.28
N ARG A 164 19.52 -40.28 8.83
CA ARG A 164 20.83 -39.63 8.93
C ARG A 164 20.73 -38.25 9.60
N LYS A 165 21.07 -37.18 8.86
CA LYS A 165 21.04 -35.78 9.32
C LYS A 165 19.71 -35.06 9.00
N SER A 166 18.78 -35.70 8.26
CA SER A 166 17.51 -35.09 7.89
C SER A 166 16.41 -35.45 8.88
N PHE A 167 15.62 -34.47 9.29
CA PHE A 167 14.43 -34.71 10.11
C PHE A 167 13.36 -35.44 9.29
N GLY A 168 12.71 -36.42 9.91
CA GLY A 168 11.55 -37.09 9.34
C GLY A 168 10.30 -36.22 9.38
N ALA A 169 9.27 -36.65 8.65
CA ALA A 169 7.99 -35.95 8.62
C ALA A 169 7.35 -35.85 10.01
N ASN A 170 7.46 -36.92 10.81
CA ASN A 170 6.96 -36.98 12.18
C ASN A 170 7.47 -35.82 13.05
N THR A 171 8.78 -35.53 12.94
CA THR A 171 9.47 -34.54 13.76
C THR A 171 9.08 -33.13 13.34
N LEU A 172 8.83 -32.90 12.05
CA LEU A 172 8.47 -31.57 11.54
C LEU A 172 7.00 -31.26 11.79
N ILE A 173 6.09 -32.24 11.71
CA ILE A 173 4.68 -32.09 12.04
C ILE A 173 4.49 -31.79 13.53
N ALA A 174 5.31 -32.39 14.40
CA ALA A 174 5.27 -32.15 15.84
C ALA A 174 5.77 -30.75 16.27
N ARG A 175 6.33 -29.94 15.36
CA ARG A 175 6.84 -28.61 15.72
C ARG A 175 5.71 -27.60 15.87
N PRO A 176 5.83 -26.63 16.80
CA PRO A 176 4.79 -25.64 17.05
C PRO A 176 4.51 -24.70 15.87
N ASN A 177 5.44 -24.61 14.92
CA ASN A 177 5.27 -23.81 13.70
C ASN A 177 4.78 -24.64 12.50
N PHE A 178 4.37 -25.89 12.68
CA PHE A 178 3.66 -26.63 11.64
C PHE A 178 2.35 -25.90 11.27
N LYS A 179 2.03 -25.83 9.98
CA LYS A 179 0.79 -25.23 9.47
C LYS A 179 -0.07 -26.21 8.69
N SER A 180 0.53 -26.89 7.72
CA SER A 180 -0.15 -27.88 6.88
C SER A 180 0.87 -28.77 6.19
N CYS A 181 0.41 -29.81 5.50
CA CYS A 181 1.23 -30.58 4.59
C CYS A 181 0.51 -30.76 3.25
N THR A 182 1.29 -31.04 2.21
CA THR A 182 0.81 -31.43 0.88
C THR A 182 1.49 -32.73 0.52
N ILE A 183 0.72 -33.80 0.40
CA ILE A 183 1.22 -35.14 0.05
C ILE A 183 1.23 -35.24 -1.48
N PHE A 184 2.37 -35.60 -2.04
CA PHE A 184 2.52 -35.81 -3.48
C PHE A 184 2.53 -37.30 -3.84
N SER A 185 3.11 -38.14 -2.98
CA SER A 185 3.10 -39.60 -3.06
C SER A 185 3.27 -40.21 -1.68
N GLU A 186 3.20 -41.54 -1.57
CA GLU A 186 3.37 -42.26 -0.29
C GLU A 186 4.67 -41.87 0.43
N ASP A 187 5.77 -41.77 -0.33
CA ASP A 187 7.09 -41.39 0.18
C ASP A 187 7.48 -39.94 -0.12
N PHE A 188 6.54 -39.03 -0.41
CA PHE A 188 6.91 -37.64 -0.69
C PHE A 188 5.87 -36.62 -0.21
N VAL A 189 6.29 -35.78 0.73
CA VAL A 189 5.45 -34.76 1.35
C VAL A 189 6.16 -33.41 1.45
N ALA A 190 5.43 -32.34 1.14
CA ALA A 190 5.81 -30.98 1.49
C ALA A 190 5.17 -30.58 2.82
N ILE A 191 6.00 -30.27 3.80
CA ILE A 191 5.56 -29.76 5.11
C ILE A 191 5.67 -28.23 5.10
N HIS A 192 4.53 -27.57 5.28
CA HIS A 192 4.41 -26.12 5.32
C HIS A 192 4.58 -25.65 6.77
N MET A 193 5.66 -24.91 7.00
CA MET A 193 6.03 -24.40 8.31
C MET A 193 5.89 -22.87 8.34
N GLY A 194 5.33 -22.33 9.41
CA GLY A 194 5.36 -20.90 9.70
C GLY A 194 6.76 -20.45 10.14
N LYS A 195 7.03 -19.15 9.97
CA LYS A 195 8.26 -18.53 10.49
C LYS A 195 8.15 -18.31 12.00
N LEU A 196 9.13 -18.80 12.76
CA LEU A 196 9.19 -18.56 14.22
C LEU A 196 9.63 -17.13 14.56
N LYS A 197 10.42 -16.52 13.69
CA LYS A 197 10.86 -15.12 13.79
C LYS A 197 10.62 -14.46 12.44
N VAL A 198 9.97 -13.30 12.46
CA VAL A 198 9.70 -12.49 11.27
C VAL A 198 10.43 -11.16 11.41
N HIS A 199 11.18 -10.79 10.38
CA HIS A 199 11.89 -9.52 10.32
C HIS A 199 11.13 -8.56 9.39
N TYR A 200 10.60 -7.48 9.95
CA TYR A 200 9.93 -6.42 9.21
C TYR A 200 10.95 -5.51 8.53
N ASN A 201 11.43 -5.95 7.37
CA ASN A 201 12.47 -5.26 6.59
C ASN A 201 11.94 -4.75 5.23
N LYS A 202 10.64 -4.48 5.15
CA LYS A 202 10.00 -3.94 3.95
C LYS A 202 9.61 -2.49 4.21
N PRO A 203 9.98 -1.54 3.33
CA PRO A 203 9.68 -0.13 3.53
C PRO A 203 8.23 0.19 3.17
N LEU A 204 7.28 -0.27 4.00
CA LEU A 204 5.84 -0.12 3.78
C LEU A 204 5.41 1.35 3.56
N TYR A 205 6.10 2.29 4.21
CA TYR A 205 5.88 3.73 4.05
C TYR A 205 6.07 4.21 2.60
N LEU A 206 6.94 3.56 1.82
CA LEU A 206 7.12 3.85 0.41
C LEU A 206 5.91 3.38 -0.39
N GLY A 207 5.48 2.14 -0.17
CA GLY A 207 4.31 1.58 -0.84
C GLY A 207 3.04 2.38 -0.54
N PHE A 208 2.85 2.79 0.71
CA PHE A 208 1.80 3.74 1.10
C PHE A 208 1.87 5.04 0.28
N SER A 209 3.04 5.69 0.26
CA SER A 209 3.19 6.99 -0.40
C SER A 209 3.02 6.90 -1.92
N ILE A 210 3.57 5.85 -2.56
CA ILE A 210 3.39 5.62 -4.00
C ILE A 210 1.91 5.45 -4.33
N LEU A 211 1.19 4.63 -3.56
CA LEU A 211 -0.23 4.39 -3.79
C LEU A 211 -1.04 5.69 -3.60
N GLU A 212 -0.80 6.44 -2.53
CA GLU A 212 -1.50 7.69 -2.26
C GLU A 212 -1.23 8.76 -3.32
N LEU A 213 0.02 8.91 -3.78
CA LEU A 213 0.36 9.83 -4.87
C LEU A 213 -0.20 9.38 -6.22
N SER A 214 -0.34 8.07 -6.47
CA SER A 214 -0.97 7.58 -7.69
C SER A 214 -2.46 7.95 -7.76
N LYS A 215 -3.15 7.94 -6.61
CA LYS A 215 -4.56 8.36 -6.52
C LYS A 215 -4.72 9.83 -6.90
N THR A 216 -3.78 10.69 -6.51
CA THR A 216 -3.88 12.12 -6.86
C THR A 216 -3.84 12.36 -8.36
N VAL A 217 -3.09 11.55 -9.12
CA VAL A 217 -3.08 11.63 -10.59
C VAL A 217 -4.45 11.26 -11.18
N ILE A 218 -5.08 10.19 -10.68
CA ILE A 218 -6.40 9.74 -11.14
C ILE A 218 -7.46 10.80 -10.86
N TYR A 219 -7.47 11.35 -9.65
CA TYR A 219 -8.44 12.36 -9.26
C TYR A 219 -8.22 13.69 -9.99
N ASN A 220 -6.98 14.13 -10.21
CA ASN A 220 -6.71 15.33 -11.03
C ASN A 220 -7.26 15.14 -12.45
N PHE A 221 -7.04 13.97 -13.06
CA PHE A 221 -7.58 13.70 -14.38
C PHE A 221 -9.11 13.77 -14.40
N LEU A 222 -9.79 13.15 -13.45
CA LEU A 222 -11.25 13.17 -13.42
C LEU A 222 -11.84 14.55 -13.08
N TYR A 223 -11.41 15.14 -11.98
CA TYR A 223 -12.04 16.35 -11.45
C TYR A 223 -11.56 17.62 -12.16
N ASP A 224 -10.27 17.71 -12.50
CA ASP A 224 -9.72 18.94 -13.09
C ASP A 224 -9.85 18.93 -14.62
N ILE A 225 -9.71 17.76 -15.26
CA ILE A 225 -9.72 17.67 -16.74
C ILE A 225 -11.08 17.24 -17.27
N ILE A 226 -11.63 16.11 -16.82
CA ILE A 226 -12.89 15.60 -17.38
C ILE A 226 -14.06 16.48 -16.95
N LYS A 227 -14.24 16.67 -15.64
CA LYS A 227 -15.36 17.50 -15.14
C LYS A 227 -15.20 18.97 -15.45
N GLY A 228 -13.96 19.48 -15.51
CA GLY A 228 -13.69 20.85 -15.93
C GLY A 228 -14.05 21.15 -17.39
N ASN A 229 -13.93 20.17 -18.30
CA ASN A 229 -14.15 20.40 -19.74
C ASN A 229 -15.48 19.82 -20.27
N PHE A 230 -16.07 18.83 -19.59
CA PHE A 230 -17.21 18.06 -20.08
C PHE A 230 -18.32 17.85 -19.03
N GLY A 231 -18.13 18.34 -17.80
CA GLY A 231 -19.04 18.15 -16.67
C GLY A 231 -19.92 19.35 -16.37
#